data_AF-A0A2J4PU44-F1
#
_entry.id   AF-A0A2J4PU44-F1
#
_cell.length_a   1.000
_cell.length_b   1.000
_cell.length_c   1.000
_cell.angle_alpha   90.00
_cell.angle_beta   90.00
_cell.angle_gamma   90.00
#
_symmetry.space_group_name_H-M   'P 1'
#
loop_
_entity.id
_entity.type
_entity.pdbx_description
1 polymer ?
#
loop_
_entity_poly.entity_id
_entity_poly.type
_entity_poly.pdbx_seq_one_letter_code
_entity_poly.pdbx_strand_id
1 'polypeptide(L)'
;MRISLACLLALVALPAGVLAQDAPVNKQVHDAPVVRGSIIANLLQDHDNPFLLYPYESNYLLYTWTSDLNKEAIRSYDWAENARKDEVKFQLSLAFPLWRGILGENSLLGASYTQKSWWQLSNSKESAPFRETNY
;
A
#
# COMPACT_ATOMS: atom_id res chain seq x y z
N MET A 1 35.28 -38.40 -57.23
CA MET A 1 34.91 -37.14 -56.56
C MET A 1 33.75 -36.49 -57.29
N ARG A 2 32.51 -36.66 -56.82
CA ARG A 2 31.36 -35.84 -57.24
C ARG A 2 30.48 -35.67 -56.01
N ILE A 3 30.66 -34.53 -55.35
CA ILE A 3 29.87 -34.12 -54.19
C ILE A 3 28.50 -33.74 -54.74
N SER A 4 27.50 -34.59 -54.51
CA SER A 4 26.13 -34.36 -54.94
C SER A 4 25.50 -33.29 -54.05
N LEU A 5 25.21 -32.16 -54.70
CA LEU A 5 24.59 -30.92 -54.23
C LEU A 5 23.12 -31.10 -53.74
N ALA A 6 22.75 -32.26 -53.22
CA ALA A 6 21.37 -32.63 -52.91
C ALA A 6 20.99 -32.43 -51.43
N CYS A 7 21.97 -32.33 -50.52
CA CYS A 7 21.69 -32.19 -49.09
C CYS A 7 21.51 -30.74 -48.60
N LEU A 8 21.76 -29.73 -49.44
CA LEU A 8 21.74 -28.31 -49.01
C LEU A 8 20.41 -27.59 -49.22
N LEU A 9 19.46 -28.20 -49.94
CA LEU A 9 18.13 -27.60 -50.18
C LEU A 9 17.03 -28.09 -49.22
N ALA A 10 17.29 -29.10 -48.40
CA ALA A 10 16.30 -29.63 -47.45
C ALA A 10 16.23 -28.85 -46.12
N LEU A 11 17.18 -27.95 -45.84
CA LEU A 11 17.19 -27.17 -44.59
C LEU A 11 16.43 -25.83 -44.65
N VAL A 12 15.90 -25.45 -45.82
CA VAL A 12 15.24 -24.13 -46.00
C VAL A 12 13.71 -24.22 -45.94
N ALA A 13 13.14 -25.42 -45.78
CA ALA A 13 11.70 -25.65 -45.85
C ALA A 13 11.09 -26.25 -44.57
N LEU A 14 11.68 -26.01 -43.40
CA LEU A 14 10.98 -26.23 -42.12
C LEU A 14 10.20 -24.94 -41.78
N PRO A 15 8.89 -25.06 -41.59
CA PRO A 15 7.93 -24.04 -41.96
C PRO A 15 7.91 -22.89 -40.97
N ALA A 16 7.42 -21.75 -41.45
CA ALA A 16 6.84 -20.63 -40.72
C ALA A 16 5.60 -21.04 -39.88
N GLY A 17 5.71 -22.16 -39.16
CA GLY A 17 4.68 -22.83 -38.38
C GLY A 17 4.99 -22.89 -36.88
N VAL A 18 6.07 -22.25 -36.42
CA VAL A 18 6.05 -21.67 -35.07
C VAL A 18 5.16 -20.44 -35.18
N LEU A 19 3.86 -20.71 -35.29
CA LEU A 19 2.85 -19.80 -34.78
C LEU A 19 3.39 -19.37 -33.42
N ALA A 20 3.60 -18.06 -33.27
CA ALA A 20 3.50 -17.44 -31.98
C ALA A 20 2.17 -17.95 -31.39
N GLN A 21 2.23 -19.07 -30.67
CA GLN A 21 1.33 -19.27 -29.57
C GLN A 21 1.72 -18.09 -28.68
N ASP A 22 0.98 -16.99 -28.84
CA ASP A 22 0.76 -16.06 -27.76
C ASP A 22 0.48 -16.99 -26.59
N ALA A 23 1.51 -17.17 -25.73
CA ALA A 23 1.31 -17.80 -24.44
C ALA A 23 0.05 -17.11 -23.92
N PRO A 24 -1.01 -17.84 -23.54
CA PRO A 24 -2.16 -17.17 -22.96
C PRO A 24 -1.54 -16.36 -21.83
N VAL A 25 -1.49 -15.03 -22.03
CA VAL A 25 -1.12 -14.08 -21.01
C VAL A 25 -2.04 -14.50 -19.91
N ASN A 26 -1.45 -15.15 -18.90
CA ASN A 26 -2.18 -15.70 -17.77
C ASN A 26 -3.04 -14.52 -17.34
N LYS A 27 -4.35 -14.58 -17.64
CA LYS A 27 -5.24 -13.46 -17.39
C LYS A 27 -5.17 -13.30 -15.90
N GLN A 28 -4.34 -12.36 -15.46
CA GLN A 28 -4.06 -12.16 -14.06
C GLN A 28 -5.43 -11.91 -13.46
N VAL A 29 -5.76 -12.72 -12.45
CA VAL A 29 -7.09 -12.90 -11.85
C VAL A 29 -7.54 -11.63 -11.07
N HIS A 30 -7.05 -10.46 -11.46
CA HIS A 30 -7.09 -9.21 -10.71
C HIS A 30 -7.74 -8.06 -11.48
N ASP A 31 -8.46 -8.33 -12.57
CA ASP A 31 -9.25 -7.34 -13.34
C ASP A 31 -10.54 -6.88 -12.61
N ALA A 32 -10.55 -6.89 -11.27
CA ALA A 32 -11.65 -6.29 -10.53
C ALA A 32 -11.65 -4.78 -10.79
N PRO A 33 -12.77 -4.19 -11.27
CA PRO A 33 -12.81 -2.78 -11.61
C PRO A 33 -12.48 -1.94 -10.36
N VAL A 34 -11.76 -0.84 -10.55
CA VAL A 34 -11.50 0.13 -9.48
C VAL A 34 -12.85 0.64 -8.95
N VAL A 35 -13.27 0.17 -7.77
CA VAL A 35 -14.47 0.69 -7.11
C VAL A 35 -14.03 1.73 -6.09
N ARG A 36 -14.41 2.99 -6.31
CA ARG A 36 -14.10 4.09 -5.40
C ARG A 36 -14.58 3.77 -3.98
N GLY A 37 -13.67 3.81 -3.01
CA GLY A 37 -13.96 3.51 -1.61
C GLY A 37 -13.87 2.02 -1.22
N SER A 38 -13.72 1.10 -2.17
CA SER A 38 -13.51 -0.31 -1.87
C SER A 38 -12.03 -0.60 -1.60
N ILE A 39 -11.69 -0.76 -0.32
CA ILE A 39 -10.33 -1.09 0.13
C ILE A 39 -9.88 -2.43 -0.45
N ILE A 40 -10.74 -3.45 -0.41
CA ILE A 40 -10.38 -4.80 -0.86
C ILE A 40 -10.20 -4.83 -2.38
N ALA A 41 -11.07 -4.19 -3.16
CA ALA A 41 -10.90 -4.12 -4.60
C ALA A 41 -9.59 -3.39 -4.97
N ASN A 42 -9.25 -2.32 -4.24
CA ASN A 42 -7.98 -1.62 -4.41
C ASN A 42 -6.78 -2.51 -4.06
N LEU A 43 -6.84 -3.28 -2.97
CA LEU A 43 -5.77 -4.20 -2.56
C LEU A 43 -5.61 -5.39 -3.51
N LEU A 44 -6.68 -5.83 -4.17
CA LEU A 44 -6.63 -6.88 -5.18
C LEU A 44 -5.93 -6.42 -6.47
N GLN A 45 -5.80 -5.11 -6.70
CA GLN A 45 -5.08 -4.62 -7.87
C GLN A 45 -3.60 -4.95 -7.76
N ASP A 46 -3.11 -5.60 -8.81
CA ASP A 46 -1.69 -5.90 -8.93
C ASP A 46 -0.96 -4.66 -9.48
N HIS A 47 0.18 -4.37 -8.87
CA HIS A 47 1.01 -3.23 -9.24
C HIS A 47 2.45 -3.70 -9.36
N ASP A 48 3.11 -3.34 -10.46
CA ASP A 48 4.48 -3.77 -10.74
C ASP A 48 5.52 -3.21 -9.75
N ASN A 49 5.18 -2.15 -9.00
CA ASN A 49 6.06 -1.53 -8.02
C ASN A 49 5.78 -2.07 -6.60
N PRO A 50 6.71 -2.84 -6.00
CA PRO A 50 6.54 -3.40 -4.66
C PRO A 50 6.55 -2.36 -3.53
N PHE A 51 6.99 -1.13 -3.81
CA PHE A 51 6.98 -0.02 -2.84
C PHE A 51 5.68 0.81 -2.90
N LEU A 52 4.74 0.45 -3.77
CA LEU A 52 3.44 1.09 -3.80
C LEU A 52 2.63 0.66 -2.57
N LEU A 53 2.30 1.63 -1.73
CA LEU A 53 1.53 1.42 -0.52
C LEU A 53 0.05 1.68 -0.77
N TYR A 54 -0.81 0.85 -0.19
CA TYR A 54 -2.26 0.99 -0.33
C TYR A 54 -2.82 1.75 0.87
N PRO A 55 -3.72 2.73 0.68
CA PRO A 55 -4.44 3.32 1.79
C PRO A 55 -5.45 2.32 2.38
N TYR A 56 -5.58 2.31 3.71
CA TYR A 56 -6.63 1.57 4.41
C TYR A 56 -7.73 2.53 4.88
N GLU A 57 -7.44 3.34 5.89
CA GLU A 57 -8.27 4.48 6.30
C GLU A 57 -7.79 5.80 5.67
N SER A 58 -8.49 6.89 5.99
CA SER A 58 -8.07 8.24 5.59
C SER A 58 -6.67 8.58 6.13
N ASN A 59 -5.85 9.17 5.27
CA ASN A 59 -4.56 9.74 5.62
C ASN A 59 -4.68 11.26 5.62
N TYR A 60 -4.41 11.91 6.76
CA TYR A 60 -4.57 13.35 6.90
C TYR A 60 -3.61 13.95 7.92
N LEU A 61 -3.37 15.25 7.79
CA LEU A 61 -2.67 16.08 8.77
C LEU A 61 -3.45 17.38 8.92
N LEU A 62 -3.89 17.68 10.14
CA LEU A 62 -4.73 18.82 10.46
C LEU A 62 -4.16 19.59 11.64
N TYR A 63 -4.28 20.91 11.60
CA TYR A 63 -4.10 21.76 12.77
C TYR A 63 -5.43 21.85 13.52
N THR A 64 -5.44 21.56 14.81
CA THR A 64 -6.66 21.43 15.61
C THR A 64 -6.58 22.23 16.89
N TRP A 65 -7.73 22.54 17.47
CA TRP A 65 -7.86 23.18 18.78
C TRP A 65 -8.95 22.44 19.58
N THR A 66 -8.61 22.00 20.80
CA THR A 66 -9.56 21.35 21.71
C THR A 66 -10.11 22.35 22.72
N SER A 67 -11.40 22.27 23.03
CA SER A 67 -12.03 23.10 24.07
C SER A 67 -11.48 22.77 25.46
N ASP A 68 -11.25 21.49 25.73
CA ASP A 68 -10.69 20.98 26.96
C ASP A 68 -9.59 19.95 26.68
N LEU A 69 -8.45 20.13 27.36
CA LEU A 69 -7.30 19.24 27.23
C LEU A 69 -7.17 18.47 28.54
N ASN A 70 -7.30 17.15 28.47
CA ASN A 70 -7.27 16.30 29.65
C ASN A 70 -5.85 16.17 30.24
N LYS A 71 -5.45 17.17 31.04
CA LYS A 71 -4.16 17.20 31.73
C LYS A 71 -4.06 16.15 32.85
N GLU A 72 -5.19 15.80 33.47
CA GLU A 72 -5.22 14.81 34.54
C GLU A 72 -4.75 13.43 34.06
N ALA A 73 -5.18 13.02 32.86
CA ALA A 73 -4.75 11.75 32.27
C ALA A 73 -3.25 11.71 31.92
N ILE A 74 -2.64 12.86 31.65
CA ILE A 74 -1.22 12.99 31.28
C ILE A 74 -0.35 13.54 32.41
N ARG A 75 -0.87 13.66 33.64
CA ARG A 75 -0.21 14.33 34.78
C ARG A 75 1.18 13.77 35.15
N SER A 76 1.47 12.54 34.73
CA SER A 76 2.77 11.89 34.93
C SER A 76 3.87 12.44 34.02
N TYR A 77 3.52 13.19 32.97
CA TYR A 77 4.49 13.82 32.08
C TYR A 77 4.99 15.12 32.71
N ASP A 78 6.29 15.36 32.63
CA ASP A 78 6.96 16.57 33.14
C ASP A 78 6.42 17.87 32.50
N TRP A 79 5.95 17.80 31.26
CA TRP A 79 5.37 18.92 30.51
C TRP A 79 3.84 19.05 30.63
N ALA A 80 3.15 18.18 31.40
CA ALA A 80 1.68 18.09 31.43
C ALA A 80 0.99 19.41 31.81
N GLU A 81 1.52 20.11 32.81
CA GLU A 81 1.01 21.41 33.26
C GLU A 81 1.10 22.48 32.17
N ASN A 82 2.10 22.37 31.30
CA ASN A 82 2.36 23.31 30.20
C ASN A 82 1.74 22.85 28.87
N ALA A 83 0.95 21.77 28.86
CA ALA A 83 0.30 21.28 27.66
C ALA A 83 -0.73 22.30 27.12
N ARG A 84 -0.72 22.51 25.80
CA ARG A 84 -1.54 23.48 25.08
C ARG A 84 -2.77 22.83 24.45
N LYS A 85 -3.78 23.66 24.17
CA LYS A 85 -5.05 23.24 23.57
C LYS A 85 -4.99 23.10 22.05
N ASP A 86 -4.03 23.74 21.41
CA ASP A 86 -3.74 23.59 20.00
C ASP A 86 -2.75 22.45 19.74
N GLU A 87 -3.12 21.55 18.84
CA GLU A 87 -2.34 20.35 18.50
C GLU A 87 -2.41 20.08 17.00
N VAL A 88 -1.33 19.54 16.44
CA VAL A 88 -1.40 18.88 15.15
C VAL A 88 -1.93 17.47 15.36
N LYS A 89 -3.01 17.15 14.66
CA LYS A 89 -3.61 15.82 14.62
C LYS A 89 -3.37 15.22 13.25
N PHE A 90 -2.75 14.05 13.20
CA PHE A 90 -2.60 13.31 11.95
C PHE A 90 -2.98 11.85 12.10
N GLN A 91 -3.36 11.27 10.98
CA GLN A 91 -3.62 9.85 10.84
C GLN A 91 -2.85 9.32 9.63
N LEU A 92 -2.07 8.27 9.85
CA LEU A 92 -1.41 7.49 8.82
C LEU A 92 -2.08 6.11 8.81
N SER A 93 -2.56 5.66 7.66
CA SER A 93 -3.25 4.38 7.54
C SER A 93 -2.93 3.68 6.23
N LEU A 94 -2.31 2.51 6.35
CA LEU A 94 -1.79 1.73 5.23
C LEU A 94 -2.30 0.29 5.31
N ALA A 95 -2.49 -0.32 4.16
CA ALA A 95 -2.79 -1.73 4.01
C ALA A 95 -1.73 -2.44 3.17
N PHE A 96 -1.51 -3.70 3.51
CA PHE A 96 -0.48 -4.56 2.97
C PHE A 96 -1.12 -5.88 2.55
N PRO A 97 -1.29 -6.14 1.26
CA PRO A 97 -1.78 -7.42 0.78
C PRO A 97 -0.66 -8.46 0.97
N LEU A 98 -0.88 -9.44 1.85
CA LEU A 98 0.13 -10.46 2.19
C LEU A 98 0.00 -11.68 1.28
N TRP A 99 -1.23 -12.11 0.98
CA TRP A 99 -1.49 -13.24 0.10
C TRP A 99 -2.84 -13.08 -0.60
N ARG A 100 -2.81 -12.76 -1.90
CA ARG A 100 -4.00 -12.70 -2.75
C ARG A 100 -4.41 -14.10 -3.22
N GLY A 101 -5.71 -14.36 -3.27
CA GLY A 101 -6.27 -15.62 -3.76
C GLY A 101 -6.38 -16.76 -2.73
N ILE A 102 -6.12 -16.50 -1.44
CA ILE A 102 -6.06 -17.54 -0.39
C ILE A 102 -7.32 -18.42 -0.28
N LEU A 103 -8.49 -17.86 -0.59
CA LEU A 103 -9.80 -18.52 -0.57
C LEU A 103 -10.56 -18.34 -1.91
N GLY A 104 -9.83 -18.20 -3.02
CA GLY A 104 -10.39 -18.03 -4.37
C GLY A 104 -10.20 -16.64 -4.97
N GLU A 105 -10.65 -16.47 -6.21
CA GLU A 105 -10.56 -15.24 -7.00
C GLU A 105 -11.32 -14.12 -6.27
N ASN A 106 -10.67 -13.00 -5.93
CA ASN A 106 -11.17 -11.90 -5.08
C ASN A 106 -11.08 -12.06 -3.56
N SER A 107 -10.37 -13.07 -3.06
CA SER A 107 -9.98 -13.13 -1.65
C SER A 107 -8.55 -12.63 -1.46
N LEU A 108 -8.24 -12.09 -0.27
CA LEU A 108 -6.87 -11.85 0.14
C LEU A 108 -6.72 -11.96 1.65
N LEU A 109 -5.56 -12.44 2.09
CA LEU A 109 -5.05 -12.20 3.42
C LEU A 109 -4.23 -10.92 3.39
N GLY A 110 -4.54 -9.99 4.28
CA GLY A 110 -3.88 -8.69 4.35
C GLY A 110 -3.66 -8.26 5.80
N ALA A 111 -2.75 -7.31 5.97
CA ALA A 111 -2.55 -6.59 7.21
C ALA A 111 -2.79 -5.10 6.98
N SER A 112 -3.08 -4.36 8.03
CA SER A 112 -3.11 -2.90 7.99
C SER A 112 -2.46 -2.33 9.23
N TYR A 113 -2.05 -1.07 9.11
CA TYR A 113 -1.47 -0.28 10.19
C TYR A 113 -2.12 1.09 10.19
N THR A 114 -2.69 1.51 11.32
CA THR A 114 -3.34 2.83 11.45
C THR A 114 -2.84 3.54 12.69
N GLN A 115 -2.02 4.55 12.48
CA GLN A 115 -1.51 5.40 13.54
C GLN A 115 -2.33 6.69 13.63
N LYS A 116 -2.77 7.07 14.83
CA LYS A 116 -3.34 8.39 15.12
C LYS A 116 -2.49 9.08 16.16
N SER A 117 -2.04 10.30 15.88
CA SER A 117 -1.16 11.02 16.77
C SER A 117 -1.67 12.43 17.05
N TRP A 118 -1.48 12.88 18.29
CA TRP A 118 -1.71 14.24 18.75
C TRP A 118 -0.39 14.85 19.18
N TRP A 119 0.03 15.89 18.46
CA TRP A 119 1.34 16.49 18.59
C TRP A 119 1.23 17.94 19.04
N GLN A 120 1.91 18.28 20.14
CA GLN A 120 2.02 19.63 20.67
C GLN A 120 3.02 20.47 19.85
N LEU A 121 2.87 20.51 18.52
CA LEU A 121 3.83 21.13 17.59
C LEU A 121 4.17 22.58 17.96
N SER A 122 3.17 23.36 18.40
CA SER A 122 3.37 24.77 18.77
C SER A 122 4.07 24.94 20.13
N ASN A 123 4.15 23.88 20.94
CA ASN A 123 4.65 23.93 22.31
C ASN A 123 6.18 23.79 22.37
N SER A 124 6.88 24.69 21.69
CA SER A 124 8.35 24.72 21.63
C SER A 124 9.03 24.88 22.99
N LYS A 125 8.33 25.45 24.00
CA LYS A 125 8.83 25.57 25.38
C LYS A 125 9.05 24.19 26.03
N GLU A 126 8.22 23.21 25.66
CA GLU A 126 8.30 21.82 26.13
C GLU A 126 8.94 20.91 25.08
N SER A 127 9.65 21.49 24.09
CA SER A 127 10.26 20.76 22.96
C SER A 127 9.27 20.02 22.04
N ALA A 128 8.04 20.55 21.92
CA ALA A 128 7.00 20.03 21.03
C ALA A 128 6.73 18.52 21.18
N PRO A 129 6.29 18.06 22.37
CA PRO A 129 6.12 16.64 22.64
C PRO A 129 4.88 16.05 21.93
N PHE A 130 4.91 14.75 21.64
CA PHE A 130 3.69 14.02 21.30
C PHE A 130 2.90 13.76 22.57
N ARG A 131 1.63 14.16 22.61
CA ARG A 131 0.77 13.90 23.76
C ARG A 131 0.28 12.46 23.80
N GLU A 132 -0.11 11.96 22.64
CA GLU A 132 -0.72 10.64 22.50
C GLU A 132 -0.41 10.10 21.10
N THR A 133 -0.16 8.79 21.01
CA THR A 133 -0.15 8.07 19.74
C THR A 133 -0.85 6.72 19.93
N ASN A 134 -1.84 6.44 19.09
CA ASN A 134 -2.53 5.16 19.05
C ASN A 134 -2.11 4.39 17.80
N TYR A 135 -1.87 3.09 17.96
CA TYR A 135 -1.33 2.17 16.96
C TYR A 135 -2.36 1.10 16.60
#